data_AF-A0A081S111-F1
#
_entry.id   AF-A0A081S111-F1
#
_cell.length_a   1.000
_cell.length_b   1.000
_cell.length_c   1.000
_cell.angle_alpha   90.00
_cell.angle_beta   90.00
_cell.angle_gamma   90.00
#
_symmetry.space_group_name_H-M   'P 1'
#
loop_
_entity.id
_entity.type
_entity.pdbx_description
1 polymer ?
#
loop_
_entity_poly.entity_id
_entity_poly.type
_entity_poly.pdbx_seq_one_letter_code
_entity_poly.pdbx_strand_id
1 'polypeptide(L)'
;MDHLLAQSPWLVQPRSGYLSVIGHLLDSKTLSDNSWGWAYRSEDLWTQQLNHWRSRQQVILRERPVILRSMDPRILSQLLPAMIISDWSAFLTPVSELMIDTPEPQIYSRPENCGQGGNERPFVLDSHLSYAWHHSYYALKGKAFVISSHLWENHGELAEKLNESEGRLVERIINWLKARLENGDNISNLTSADYLQMLNEQYPTTESHDG
;
A
#
# COMPACT_ATOMS: atom_id res chain seq x y z
N MET A 1 -15.09 -10.24 -11.95
CA MET A 1 -14.42 -10.18 -10.63
C MET A 1 -14.12 -11.59 -10.13
N ASP A 2 -15.06 -12.52 -10.30
CA ASP A 2 -14.98 -13.92 -9.87
C ASP A 2 -13.76 -14.70 -10.38
N HIS A 3 -13.31 -14.46 -11.63
CA HIS A 3 -12.09 -15.10 -12.15
C HIS A 3 -10.81 -14.67 -11.44
N LEU A 4 -10.71 -13.43 -10.95
CA LEU A 4 -9.55 -12.96 -10.19
C LEU A 4 -9.51 -13.56 -8.78
N LEU A 5 -10.68 -13.72 -8.15
CA LEU A 5 -10.83 -14.38 -6.85
C LEU A 5 -10.53 -15.89 -6.91
N ALA A 6 -10.76 -16.51 -8.07
CA ALA A 6 -10.45 -17.93 -8.28
C ALA A 6 -8.94 -18.21 -8.49
N GLN A 7 -8.15 -17.20 -8.88
CA GLN A 7 -6.74 -17.37 -9.29
C GLN A 7 -5.70 -16.97 -8.22
N SER A 8 -6.14 -16.53 -7.04
CA SER A 8 -5.27 -15.94 -6.03
C SER A 8 -5.82 -16.24 -4.61
N PRO A 9 -4.98 -16.31 -3.56
CA PRO A 9 -3.54 -16.10 -3.56
C PRO A 9 -2.73 -17.37 -3.81
N TRP A 10 -1.52 -17.18 -4.34
CA TRP A 10 -0.50 -18.21 -4.48
C TRP A 10 0.14 -18.43 -3.12
N LEU A 11 -0.46 -19.31 -2.32
CA LEU A 11 0.12 -19.74 -1.06
C LEU A 11 1.05 -20.92 -1.34
N VAL A 12 2.32 -20.80 -0.92
CA VAL A 12 3.32 -21.86 -1.09
C VAL A 12 3.63 -22.45 0.28
N GLN A 13 3.37 -23.75 0.46
CA GLN A 13 3.86 -24.49 1.61
C GLN A 13 5.22 -25.11 1.25
N PRO A 14 6.31 -24.75 1.93
CA PRO A 14 7.58 -25.42 1.71
C PRO A 14 7.50 -26.89 2.08
N ARG A 15 8.31 -27.73 1.42
CA ARG A 15 8.42 -29.15 1.77
C ARG A 15 8.94 -29.30 3.20
N SER A 16 8.44 -30.30 3.92
CA SER A 16 8.78 -30.54 5.33
C SER A 16 10.28 -30.55 5.63
N GLY A 17 11.08 -31.16 4.75
CA GLY A 17 12.55 -31.22 4.89
C GLY A 17 13.29 -29.88 4.81
N TYR A 18 12.63 -28.80 4.36
CA TYR A 18 13.21 -27.45 4.27
C TYR A 18 12.65 -26.48 5.32
N LEU A 19 11.68 -26.90 6.14
CA LEU A 19 11.05 -26.02 7.12
C LEU A 19 12.05 -25.47 8.14
N SER A 20 13.02 -26.27 8.58
CA SER A 20 14.06 -25.80 9.51
C SER A 20 14.99 -24.75 8.89
N VAL A 21 15.37 -24.94 7.62
CA VAL A 21 16.21 -23.99 6.88
C VAL A 21 15.46 -22.67 6.69
N ILE A 22 14.20 -22.73 6.27
CA ILE A 22 13.37 -21.53 6.11
C ILE A 22 13.11 -20.87 7.46
N GLY A 23 12.86 -21.65 8.50
CA GLY A 23 12.73 -21.17 9.88
C GLY A 23 13.96 -20.35 10.30
N HIS A 24 15.16 -20.89 10.07
CA HIS A 24 16.41 -20.18 10.34
C HIS A 24 16.55 -18.90 9.50
N LEU A 25 16.16 -18.91 8.21
CA LEU A 25 16.22 -17.71 7.37
C LEU A 25 15.28 -16.60 7.85
N LEU A 26 14.11 -16.97 8.39
CA LEU A 26 13.19 -16.04 9.03
C LEU A 26 13.79 -15.47 10.31
N ASP A 27 14.40 -16.31 11.15
CA ASP A 27 15.06 -15.88 12.39
C ASP A 27 16.25 -14.97 12.11
N SER A 28 17.01 -15.23 11.04
CA SER A 28 18.16 -14.41 10.62
C SER A 28 17.77 -13.19 9.79
N LYS A 29 16.49 -13.01 9.44
CA LYS A 29 15.97 -11.90 8.62
C LYS A 29 16.62 -11.79 7.24
N THR A 30 16.96 -12.92 6.63
CA THR A 30 17.68 -12.97 5.36
C THR A 30 16.84 -13.68 4.30
N LEU A 31 15.91 -12.96 3.67
CA LEU A 31 15.37 -13.36 2.36
C LEU A 31 16.08 -12.55 1.27
N SER A 32 16.24 -13.15 0.10
CA SER A 32 17.15 -12.63 -0.92
C SER A 32 16.49 -11.67 -1.92
N ASP A 33 15.16 -11.48 -1.88
CA ASP A 33 14.44 -10.74 -2.92
C ASP A 33 13.00 -10.38 -2.52
N ASN A 34 12.67 -9.09 -2.63
CA ASN A 34 11.35 -8.51 -2.37
C ASN A 34 10.32 -8.75 -3.49
N SER A 35 10.70 -9.45 -4.57
CA SER A 35 9.80 -9.77 -5.68
C SER A 35 8.78 -10.89 -5.39
N TRP A 36 8.92 -11.58 -4.24
CA TRP A 36 8.19 -12.82 -3.93
C TRP A 36 7.04 -12.68 -2.92
N GLY A 37 6.80 -11.49 -2.36
CA GLY A 37 5.76 -11.28 -1.36
C GLY A 37 6.31 -11.17 0.07
N TRP A 38 5.77 -11.95 0.99
CA TRP A 38 6.18 -12.03 2.39
C TRP A 38 5.97 -13.45 2.93
N ALA A 39 6.61 -13.77 4.06
CA ALA A 39 6.59 -15.11 4.65
C ALA A 39 6.05 -15.07 6.08
N TYR A 40 5.34 -16.12 6.50
CA TYR A 40 4.75 -16.17 7.84
C TYR A 40 4.79 -17.57 8.45
N ARG A 41 4.73 -17.62 9.77
CA ARG A 41 4.53 -18.84 10.57
C ARG A 41 3.06 -18.95 10.97
N SER A 42 2.56 -20.19 10.98
CA SER A 42 1.19 -20.52 11.32
C SER A 42 1.12 -21.87 12.01
N GLU A 43 0.24 -21.98 13.00
CA GLU A 43 -0.11 -23.25 13.64
C GLU A 43 -1.40 -23.86 13.06
N ASP A 44 -2.11 -23.11 12.20
CA ASP A 44 -3.37 -23.55 11.60
C ASP A 44 -3.17 -24.60 10.52
N LEU A 45 -4.21 -25.39 10.24
CA LEU A 45 -4.17 -26.37 9.16
C LEU A 45 -4.04 -25.67 7.79
N TRP A 46 -3.28 -26.27 6.88
CA TRP A 46 -3.05 -25.72 5.54
C TRP A 46 -4.35 -25.33 4.79
N THR A 47 -5.39 -26.16 4.91
CA THR A 47 -6.70 -25.89 4.30
C THR A 47 -7.39 -24.66 4.90
N GLN A 48 -7.24 -24.42 6.20
CA GLN A 48 -7.76 -23.22 6.87
C GLN A 48 -7.02 -21.97 6.39
N GLN A 49 -5.69 -22.04 6.30
CA GLN A 49 -4.86 -20.95 5.77
C GLN A 49 -5.25 -20.58 4.33
N LEU A 50 -5.42 -21.58 3.45
CA LEU A 50 -5.85 -21.37 2.07
C LEU A 50 -7.22 -20.69 1.97
N ASN A 51 -8.20 -21.18 2.74
CA ASN A 51 -9.54 -20.62 2.74
C ASN A 51 -9.56 -19.19 3.29
N HIS A 52 -8.80 -18.94 4.35
CA HIS A 52 -8.64 -17.61 4.91
C HIS A 52 -8.12 -16.62 3.86
N TRP A 53 -6.96 -16.90 3.26
CA TRP A 53 -6.35 -15.95 2.33
C TRP A 53 -7.16 -15.75 1.04
N ARG A 54 -7.91 -16.74 0.58
CA ARG A 54 -8.91 -16.58 -0.50
C ARG A 54 -10.04 -15.64 -0.09
N SER A 55 -10.55 -15.75 1.13
CA SER A 55 -11.62 -14.87 1.62
C SER A 55 -11.18 -13.43 1.85
N ARG A 56 -9.87 -13.20 2.03
CA ARG A 56 -9.27 -11.87 2.34
C ARG A 56 -8.76 -11.10 1.13
N GLN A 57 -8.98 -11.62 -0.08
CA GLN A 57 -8.67 -10.89 -1.32
C GLN A 57 -9.64 -9.74 -1.58
N GLN A 58 -10.90 -9.95 -1.21
CA GLN A 58 -11.94 -8.95 -1.31
C GLN A 58 -12.18 -8.34 0.07
N VAL A 59 -12.12 -7.02 0.13
CA VAL A 59 -12.31 -6.23 1.34
C VAL A 59 -13.35 -5.15 1.08
N ILE A 60 -13.91 -4.57 2.13
CA ILE A 60 -14.79 -3.41 2.05
C ILE A 60 -13.94 -2.16 2.27
N LEU A 61 -13.96 -1.24 1.31
CA LEU A 61 -13.37 0.09 1.42
C LEU A 61 -14.45 1.12 1.10
N ARG A 62 -14.76 2.01 2.06
CA ARG A 62 -15.83 3.02 1.91
C ARG A 62 -17.14 2.41 1.40
N GLU A 63 -17.60 1.36 2.10
CA GLU A 63 -18.84 0.60 1.80
C GLU A 63 -18.84 -0.14 0.45
N ARG A 64 -17.73 -0.15 -0.28
CA ARG A 64 -17.63 -0.82 -1.58
C ARG A 64 -16.70 -2.02 -1.52
N PRO A 65 -17.07 -3.16 -2.16
CA PRO A 65 -16.16 -4.27 -2.31
C PRO A 65 -15.02 -3.89 -3.26
N VAL A 66 -13.79 -4.11 -2.83
CA VAL A 66 -12.56 -3.87 -3.62
C VAL A 66 -11.60 -5.05 -3.47
N ILE A 67 -10.70 -5.22 -4.43
CA ILE A 67 -9.62 -6.20 -4.35
C ILE A 67 -8.41 -5.56 -3.64
N LEU A 68 -8.01 -6.14 -2.51
CA LEU A 68 -6.79 -5.77 -1.81
C LEU A 68 -5.67 -6.75 -2.17
N ARG A 69 -4.60 -6.23 -2.78
CA ARG A 69 -3.40 -7.02 -3.08
C ARG A 69 -2.48 -7.08 -1.85
N SER A 70 -2.96 -7.61 -0.74
CA SER A 70 -2.19 -7.72 0.52
C SER A 70 -0.95 -8.61 0.42
N MET A 71 -0.84 -9.43 -0.62
CA MET A 71 0.39 -10.19 -0.90
C MET A 71 1.52 -9.32 -1.46
N ASP A 72 1.22 -8.09 -1.91
CA ASP A 72 2.24 -7.13 -2.30
C ASP A 72 2.86 -6.50 -1.04
N PRO A 73 4.17 -6.69 -0.79
CA PRO A 73 4.82 -6.18 0.42
C PRO A 73 4.76 -4.65 0.47
N ARG A 74 4.69 -3.97 -0.68
CA ARG A 74 4.56 -2.51 -0.76
C ARG A 74 3.21 -1.99 -0.28
N ILE A 75 2.20 -2.86 -0.27
CA ILE A 75 0.88 -2.55 0.28
C ILE A 75 0.84 -2.94 1.76
N LEU A 76 1.14 -4.20 2.06
CA LEU A 76 0.98 -4.71 3.43
C LEU A 76 1.93 -4.02 4.43
N SER A 77 3.17 -3.69 4.03
CA SER A 77 4.12 -3.02 4.92
C SER A 77 3.69 -1.61 5.34
N GLN A 78 2.79 -0.97 4.57
CA GLN A 78 2.24 0.34 4.91
C GLN A 78 1.07 0.22 5.89
N LEU A 79 0.33 -0.90 5.82
CA LEU A 79 -0.86 -1.12 6.65
C LEU A 79 -0.50 -1.71 8.02
N LEU A 80 0.47 -2.64 8.07
CA LEU A 80 0.83 -3.37 9.28
C LEU A 80 1.14 -2.50 10.50
N PRO A 81 1.94 -1.44 10.41
CA PRO A 81 2.23 -0.60 11.58
C PRO A 81 0.99 0.09 12.15
N ALA A 82 -0.06 0.26 11.34
CA ALA A 82 -1.32 0.86 11.75
C ALA A 82 -2.36 -0.17 12.22
N MET A 83 -2.13 -1.47 12.00
CA MET A 83 -3.10 -2.50 12.37
C MET A 83 -3.27 -2.60 13.89
N ILE A 84 -4.51 -2.50 14.34
CA ILE A 84 -4.89 -2.72 15.74
C ILE A 84 -5.21 -4.20 15.99
N ILE A 85 -5.40 -4.59 17.26
CA ILE A 85 -5.65 -6.00 17.64
C ILE A 85 -6.82 -6.61 16.87
N SER A 86 -7.90 -5.85 16.63
CA SER A 86 -9.04 -6.33 15.84
C SER A 86 -8.70 -6.57 14.38
N ASP A 87 -7.82 -5.78 13.77
CA ASP A 87 -7.37 -6.00 12.39
C ASP A 87 -6.53 -7.26 12.29
N TRP A 88 -5.59 -7.42 13.23
CA TRP A 88 -4.81 -8.64 13.36
C TRP A 88 -5.69 -9.87 13.50
N SER A 89 -6.70 -9.79 14.38
CA SER A 89 -7.65 -10.88 14.59
C SER A 89 -8.46 -11.16 13.34
N ALA A 90 -8.96 -10.15 12.63
CA ALA A 90 -9.87 -10.33 11.49
C ALA A 90 -9.16 -10.66 10.17
N PHE A 91 -7.97 -10.09 9.94
CA PHE A 91 -7.25 -10.13 8.66
C PHE A 91 -6.03 -11.06 8.67
N LEU A 92 -5.28 -11.09 9.77
CA LEU A 92 -4.01 -11.83 9.87
C LEU A 92 -4.14 -13.11 10.71
N THR A 93 -5.35 -13.65 10.86
CA THR A 93 -5.64 -14.77 11.76
C THR A 93 -4.68 -15.97 11.67
N PRO A 94 -4.30 -16.50 10.49
CA PRO A 94 -3.39 -17.64 10.46
C PRO A 94 -1.94 -17.25 10.80
N VAL A 95 -1.62 -15.97 10.95
CA VAL A 95 -0.28 -15.46 11.19
C VAL A 95 0.02 -15.45 12.69
N SER A 96 1.06 -16.18 13.08
CA SER A 96 1.71 -16.07 14.39
C SER A 96 2.89 -15.10 14.34
N GLU A 97 3.67 -15.19 13.26
CA GLU A 97 4.83 -14.34 12.99
C GLU A 97 4.91 -14.06 11.50
N LEU A 98 5.18 -12.82 11.13
CA LEU A 98 5.24 -12.34 9.75
C LEU A 98 6.57 -11.65 9.51
N MET A 99 7.22 -11.98 8.40
CA MET A 99 8.40 -11.28 7.92
C MET A 99 8.14 -10.69 6.54
N ILE A 100 8.39 -9.38 6.43
CA ILE A 100 8.36 -8.67 5.15
C ILE A 100 9.78 -8.32 4.74
N ASP A 101 10.12 -8.68 3.51
CA ASP A 101 11.40 -8.34 2.89
C ASP A 101 11.37 -6.88 2.40
N THR A 102 11.71 -5.97 3.30
CA THR A 102 12.00 -4.55 3.03
C THR A 102 13.50 -4.29 3.16
N PRO A 103 14.05 -3.18 2.61
CA PRO A 103 15.48 -2.83 2.79
C PRO A 103 15.96 -2.90 4.24
N GLU A 104 15.05 -2.67 5.19
CA GLU A 104 15.19 -3.01 6.59
C GLU A 104 14.17 -4.10 6.94
N PRO A 105 14.52 -5.40 6.96
CA PRO A 105 13.56 -6.46 7.20
C PRO A 105 12.96 -6.38 8.61
N GLN A 106 11.64 -6.46 8.69
CA GLN A 106 10.89 -6.38 9.94
C GLN A 106 10.13 -7.67 10.21
N ILE A 107 10.19 -8.09 11.48
CA ILE A 107 9.37 -9.19 12.01
C ILE A 107 8.21 -8.56 12.77
N TYR A 108 7.00 -8.99 12.45
CA TYR A 108 5.78 -8.63 13.14
C TYR A 108 5.20 -9.87 13.81
N SER A 109 5.05 -9.81 15.13
CA SER A 109 4.43 -10.88 15.90
C SER A 109 2.97 -10.57 16.15
N ARG A 110 2.14 -11.62 16.18
CA ARG A 110 0.74 -11.49 16.58
C ARG A 110 0.65 -10.85 17.98
N PRO A 111 -0.19 -9.81 18.17
CA PRO A 111 -0.39 -9.21 19.49
C PRO A 111 -0.93 -10.19 20.53
N GLU A 112 -0.52 -10.01 21.78
CA GLU A 112 -1.14 -10.71 22.92
C GLU A 112 -2.63 -10.39 22.99
N ASN A 113 -3.46 -11.35 23.39
CA ASN A 113 -4.94 -11.26 23.43
C ASN A 113 -5.63 -11.11 22.06
N CYS A 114 -4.91 -11.35 20.95
CA CYS A 114 -5.51 -11.39 19.62
C CYS A 114 -6.34 -12.67 19.43
N GLY A 115 -7.67 -12.55 19.55
CA GLY A 115 -8.61 -13.65 19.41
C GLY A 115 -8.53 -14.37 18.07
N GLN A 116 -9.05 -15.59 18.00
CA GLN A 116 -9.17 -16.36 16.76
C GLN A 116 -10.17 -15.65 15.84
N GLY A 117 -9.71 -15.20 14.67
CA GLY A 117 -10.51 -14.50 13.68
C GLY A 117 -11.58 -15.42 13.12
N GLY A 118 -12.83 -15.10 13.43
CA GLY A 118 -13.97 -15.98 13.18
C GLY A 118 -15.11 -15.28 12.46
N ASN A 119 -14.84 -14.64 11.33
CA ASN A 119 -15.93 -14.13 10.49
C ASN A 119 -15.67 -14.39 9.01
N GLU A 120 -16.60 -15.10 8.37
CA GLU A 120 -16.74 -15.24 6.91
C GLU A 120 -16.97 -13.90 6.20
N ARG A 121 -17.28 -12.84 6.98
CA ARG A 121 -17.49 -11.50 6.45
C ARG A 121 -16.21 -10.97 5.79
N PRO A 122 -16.33 -10.22 4.68
CA PRO A 122 -15.22 -9.50 4.12
C PRO A 122 -14.60 -8.56 5.16
N PHE A 123 -13.27 -8.49 5.15
CA PHE A 123 -12.53 -7.56 6.02
C PHE A 123 -12.86 -6.12 5.64
N VAL A 124 -12.98 -5.22 6.62
CA VAL A 124 -13.25 -3.80 6.41
C VAL A 124 -11.94 -3.05 6.54
N LEU A 125 -11.54 -2.32 5.49
CA LEU A 125 -10.44 -1.36 5.55
C LEU A 125 -10.95 -0.07 6.21
N ASP A 126 -10.87 -0.04 7.54
CA ASP A 126 -11.29 1.09 8.36
C ASP A 126 -10.43 2.35 8.16
N SER A 127 -10.89 3.45 8.74
CA SER A 127 -10.35 4.79 8.51
C SER A 127 -8.87 4.91 8.85
N HIS A 128 -8.37 4.21 9.88
CA HIS A 128 -6.96 4.24 10.27
C HIS A 128 -6.05 3.52 9.26
N LEU A 129 -6.50 2.41 8.66
CA LEU A 129 -5.75 1.72 7.59
C LEU A 129 -5.79 2.53 6.29
N SER A 130 -6.95 3.12 5.97
CA SER A 130 -7.07 4.07 4.87
C SER A 130 -6.14 5.26 5.07
N TYR A 131 -6.08 5.81 6.29
CA TYR A 131 -5.18 6.91 6.64
C TYR A 131 -3.72 6.50 6.42
N ALA A 132 -3.29 5.35 6.95
CA ALA A 132 -1.94 4.82 6.79
C ALA A 132 -1.56 4.66 5.30
N TRP A 133 -2.46 4.13 4.48
CA TRP A 133 -2.23 4.03 3.04
C TRP A 133 -2.06 5.40 2.37
N HIS A 134 -2.92 6.38 2.62
CA HIS A 134 -2.82 7.70 1.99
C HIS A 134 -1.57 8.47 2.41
N HIS A 135 -0.99 8.16 3.57
CA HIS A 135 0.27 8.74 4.02
C HIS A 135 1.51 7.95 3.58
N SER A 136 1.31 6.83 2.87
CA SER A 136 2.41 6.01 2.36
C SER A 136 3.13 6.67 1.18
N TYR A 137 4.42 6.36 1.06
CA TYR A 137 5.22 6.74 -0.11
C TYR A 137 4.60 6.26 -1.44
N TYR A 138 4.00 5.07 -1.45
CA TYR A 138 3.41 4.48 -2.66
C TYR A 138 2.14 5.20 -3.10
N ALA A 139 1.27 5.61 -2.18
CA ALA A 139 0.08 6.39 -2.50
C ALA A 139 0.46 7.77 -3.06
N LEU A 140 1.44 8.43 -2.45
CA LEU A 140 1.99 9.71 -2.93
C LEU A 140 2.57 9.57 -4.34
N LYS A 141 3.41 8.55 -4.57
CA LYS A 141 4.01 8.30 -5.88
C LYS A 141 2.97 7.99 -6.95
N GLY A 142 1.98 7.16 -6.64
CA GLY A 142 0.88 6.84 -7.55
C GLY A 142 0.05 8.07 -7.91
N LYS A 143 -0.25 8.91 -6.92
CA LYS A 143 -0.98 10.17 -7.15
C LYS A 143 -0.17 11.17 -7.97
N ALA A 144 1.12 11.31 -7.66
CA ALA A 144 2.02 12.18 -8.40
C ALA A 144 2.16 11.76 -9.86
N PHE A 145 2.23 10.44 -10.13
CA PHE A 145 2.26 9.91 -11.49
C PHE A 145 1.00 10.26 -12.28
N VAL A 146 -0.19 10.14 -11.67
CA VAL A 146 -1.46 10.51 -12.32
C VAL A 146 -1.47 12.00 -12.68
N ILE A 147 -1.06 12.86 -11.73
CA ILE A 147 -1.02 14.30 -11.96
C ILE A 147 0.02 14.66 -13.02
N SER A 148 1.23 14.10 -12.95
CA SER A 148 2.29 14.37 -13.93
C SER A 148 1.89 13.92 -15.33
N SER A 149 1.24 12.75 -15.45
CA SER A 149 0.78 12.24 -16.75
C SER A 149 -0.26 13.19 -17.35
N HIS A 150 -1.23 13.65 -16.55
CA HIS A 150 -2.20 14.63 -17.01
C HIS A 150 -1.55 15.95 -17.44
N LEU A 151 -0.50 16.42 -16.75
CA LEU A 151 0.24 17.62 -17.14
C LEU A 151 0.98 17.41 -18.46
N TRP A 152 1.66 16.28 -18.64
CA TRP A 152 2.32 15.96 -19.91
C TRP A 152 1.33 15.87 -21.07
N GLU A 153 0.14 15.31 -20.83
CA GLU A 153 -0.90 15.15 -21.85
C GLU A 153 -1.59 16.46 -22.23
N ASN A 154 -1.84 17.36 -21.27
CA ASN A 154 -2.70 18.54 -21.47
C ASN A 154 -1.95 19.89 -21.39
N HIS A 155 -0.74 19.90 -20.84
CA HIS A 155 0.06 21.10 -20.57
C HIS A 155 1.55 20.84 -20.82
N GLY A 156 1.89 20.23 -21.96
CA GLY A 156 3.23 19.73 -22.27
C GLY A 156 4.36 20.76 -22.09
N GLU A 157 4.19 21.99 -22.57
CA GLU A 157 5.19 23.06 -22.40
C GLU A 157 5.46 23.40 -20.92
N LEU A 158 4.39 23.45 -20.11
CA LEU A 158 4.50 23.67 -18.67
C LEU A 158 5.15 22.45 -18.00
N ALA A 159 4.77 21.23 -18.37
CA ALA A 159 5.34 20.01 -17.85
C ALA A 159 6.85 19.93 -18.13
N GLU A 160 7.28 20.29 -19.35
CA GLU A 160 8.68 20.37 -19.74
C GLU A 160 9.44 21.40 -18.91
N LYS A 161 8.88 22.62 -18.77
CA LYS A 161 9.45 23.69 -17.94
C LYS A 161 9.60 23.28 -16.48
N LEU A 162 8.60 22.62 -15.90
CA LEU A 162 8.60 22.18 -14.50
C LEU A 162 9.50 20.97 -14.27
N ASN A 163 9.74 20.15 -15.30
CA ASN A 163 10.64 19.03 -15.18
C ASN A 163 12.07 19.54 -15.04
N GLU A 164 12.58 20.46 -15.85
CA GLU A 164 14.00 20.92 -15.81
C GLU A 164 15.04 19.80 -16.09
N SER A 165 15.00 18.70 -15.33
CA SER A 165 15.70 17.43 -15.52
C SER A 165 14.75 16.24 -15.31
N GLU A 166 15.13 15.05 -15.76
CA GLU A 166 14.29 13.85 -15.63
C GLU A 166 13.86 13.59 -14.17
N GLY A 167 12.55 13.35 -13.96
CA GLY A 167 11.96 12.96 -12.68
C GLY A 167 11.59 14.10 -11.73
N ARG A 168 12.10 15.32 -11.95
CA ARG A 168 11.87 16.49 -11.08
C ARG A 168 10.42 16.95 -11.00
N LEU A 169 9.65 16.87 -12.09
CA LEU A 169 8.22 17.19 -12.05
C LEU A 169 7.50 16.31 -11.02
N VAL A 170 7.79 15.01 -11.03
CA VAL A 170 7.20 14.05 -10.10
C VAL A 170 7.63 14.35 -8.66
N GLU A 171 8.91 14.68 -8.43
CA GLU A 171 9.39 15.10 -7.10
C GLU A 171 8.66 16.35 -6.58
N ARG A 172 8.49 17.37 -7.42
CA ARG A 172 7.76 18.61 -7.09
C ARG A 172 6.32 18.32 -6.70
N ILE A 173 5.63 17.46 -7.45
CA ILE A 173 4.25 17.06 -7.13
C ILE A 173 4.21 16.26 -5.82
N ILE A 174 5.15 15.34 -5.57
CA ILE A 174 5.22 14.60 -4.29
C ILE A 174 5.39 15.57 -3.11
N ASN A 175 6.27 16.56 -3.22
CA ASN A 175 6.48 17.55 -2.16
C ASN A 175 5.23 18.39 -1.90
N TRP A 176 4.52 18.79 -2.95
CA TRP A 176 3.23 19.45 -2.81
C TRP A 176 2.19 18.56 -2.13
N LEU A 177 2.06 17.29 -2.54
CA LEU A 177 1.13 16.34 -1.91
C LEU A 177 1.44 16.15 -0.41
N LYS A 178 2.72 16.07 -0.03
CA LYS A 178 3.12 16.01 1.39
C LYS A 178 2.69 17.24 2.16
N ALA A 179 2.93 18.44 1.62
CA ALA A 179 2.49 19.68 2.26
C ALA A 179 0.97 19.76 2.41
N ARG A 180 0.20 19.23 1.45
CA ARG A 180 -1.27 19.13 1.56
C ARG A 180 -1.69 18.13 2.66
N LEU A 181 -1.03 16.97 2.76
CA LEU A 181 -1.29 16.01 3.85
C LEU A 181 -1.00 16.62 5.23
N GLU A 182 0.11 17.33 5.39
CA GLU A 182 0.48 18.01 6.64
C GLU A 182 -0.57 19.05 7.06
N ASN A 183 -1.26 19.66 6.10
CA ASN A 183 -2.36 20.59 6.32
C ASN A 183 -3.73 19.91 6.53
N GLY A 184 -3.78 18.58 6.58
CA GLY A 184 -4.99 17.80 6.84
C GLY A 184 -5.84 17.49 5.60
N ASP A 185 -5.34 17.75 4.39
CA ASP A 185 -6.08 17.42 3.18
C ASP A 185 -6.09 15.92 2.88
N ASN A 186 -7.08 15.52 2.11
CA ASN A 186 -7.15 14.17 1.57
C ASN A 186 -6.58 14.12 0.14
N ILE A 187 -5.39 13.54 -0.01
CA ILE A 187 -4.73 13.40 -1.33
C ILE A 187 -5.56 12.62 -2.36
N SER A 188 -6.54 11.80 -1.93
CA SER A 188 -7.40 11.10 -2.90
C SER A 188 -8.19 12.07 -3.77
N ASN A 189 -8.49 13.26 -3.24
CA ASN A 189 -9.34 14.26 -3.90
C ASN A 189 -8.56 15.28 -4.74
N LEU A 190 -7.25 15.41 -4.53
CA LEU A 190 -6.42 16.36 -5.27
C LEU A 190 -6.27 15.97 -6.74
N THR A 191 -6.14 16.94 -7.64
CA THR A 191 -6.07 16.73 -9.09
C THR A 191 -4.96 17.58 -9.71
N SER A 192 -4.76 17.42 -11.02
CA SER A 192 -3.91 18.32 -11.79
C SER A 192 -4.42 19.76 -11.78
N ALA A 193 -5.74 19.97 -11.74
CA ALA A 193 -6.32 21.31 -11.64
C ALA A 193 -5.94 22.01 -10.33
N ASP A 194 -5.99 21.28 -9.20
CA ASP A 194 -5.56 21.82 -7.90
C ASP A 194 -4.07 22.16 -7.89
N TYR A 195 -3.24 21.34 -8.55
CA TYR A 195 -1.82 21.60 -8.69
C TYR A 195 -1.54 22.85 -9.54
N LEU A 196 -2.25 23.00 -10.67
CA LEU A 196 -2.13 24.19 -11.53
C LEU A 196 -2.59 25.47 -10.83
N GLN A 197 -3.68 25.40 -10.05
CA GLN A 197 -4.14 26.52 -9.25
C GLN A 197 -3.05 26.97 -8.27
N MET A 198 -2.44 26.03 -7.55
CA MET A 198 -1.34 26.33 -6.64
C MET A 198 -0.15 26.98 -7.36
N LEU A 199 0.21 26.52 -8.55
CA LEU A 199 1.30 27.12 -9.33
C LEU A 199 0.98 28.57 -9.74
N ASN A 200 -0.26 28.87 -10.12
CA ASN A 200 -0.69 30.23 -10.45
C ASN A 200 -0.70 31.17 -9.24
N GLU A 201 -1.03 30.64 -8.05
CA GLU A 201 -0.96 31.41 -6.80
C GLU A 201 0.49 31.71 -6.37
N GLN A 202 1.43 30.80 -6.64
CA GLN A 202 2.86 30.98 -6.33
C GLN A 202 3.62 31.79 -7.37
N TYR A 203 3.20 31.71 -8.64
CA TYR A 203 3.77 32.44 -9.76
C TYR A 203 2.64 33.16 -10.51
N PRO A 204 2.10 34.26 -9.95
CA PRO A 204 1.12 35.04 -10.67
C PRO A 204 1.73 35.46 -12.00
N THR A 205 1.10 35.07 -13.11
CA THR A 205 1.41 35.63 -14.42
C THR A 205 1.27 37.14 -14.30
N THR A 206 2.40 37.85 -14.30
CA THR A 206 2.41 39.28 -14.58
C THR A 206 1.82 39.44 -15.98
N GLU A 207 0.52 39.71 -16.05
CA GLU A 207 -0.06 40.30 -17.23
C GLU A 207 0.67 41.63 -17.44
N SER A 208 1.57 41.64 -18.41
CA SER A 208 2.12 42.85 -18.99
C SER A 208 0.94 43.53 -19.69
N HIS A 209 0.31 44.47 -19.00
CA HIS A 209 -0.41 45.54 -19.67
C HIS A 209 0.62 46.44 -20.35
N ASP A 210 1.03 46.04 -21.55
CA ASP A 210 1.64 46.94 -22.52
C ASP A 210 0.55 47.42 -23.48
N GLY A 211 0.31 48.74 -23.46
CA GLY A 211 -0.32 49.51 -24.55
C GLY A 211 -1.73 50.00 -24.31
#